data_AF-A0A7V8VHX7-F1
#
_entry.id   AF-A0A7V8VHX7-F1
#
_cell.length_a   1.000
_cell.length_b   1.000
_cell.length_c   1.000
_cell.angle_alpha   90.00
_cell.angle_beta   90.00
_cell.angle_gamma   90.00
#
_symmetry.space_group_name_H-M   'P 1'
#
loop_
_entity.id
_entity.type
_entity.pdbx_description
1 polymer ?
#
loop_
_entity_poly.entity_id
_entity_poly.type
_entity_poly.pdbx_seq_one_letter_code
_entity_poly.pdbx_strand_id
1 'polypeptide(L)'
;MADPPLRALNLPAALRLDIGLPSSVDLLHQHDLDNYLFPLVSHLGSNRFASAWATKATGPTSSIPIEAAKGVRPDGMGLMYRVVTHGSAEKAAWKREIRDQIAAAEPLRDGAVERQLAFAVGASRNWANLWKAAIDSLDPILGRERPDREWNPRDGRVTRLGLHREVKPALGYDVEIAIAARALGPAT
;
A
#
# COMPACT_ATOMS: atom_id res chain seq x y z
N MET A 1 -5.61 21.65 14.65
CA MET A 1 -6.61 21.24 15.67
C MET A 1 -7.26 19.96 15.12
N ALA A 2 -7.11 18.79 15.75
CA ALA A 2 -7.70 17.56 15.21
C ALA A 2 -9.24 17.60 15.37
N ASP A 3 -9.93 17.26 14.28
CA ASP A 3 -11.39 17.29 14.11
C ASP A 3 -12.12 16.46 15.20
N PRO A 4 -13.24 16.91 15.79
CA PRO A 4 -13.92 16.23 16.91
C PRO A 4 -14.22 14.74 16.70
N PRO A 5 -14.63 14.24 15.51
CA PRO A 5 -14.93 12.82 15.31
C PRO A 5 -13.70 11.92 15.49
N LEU A 6 -12.50 12.41 15.14
CA LEU A 6 -11.25 11.66 15.22
C LEU A 6 -10.75 11.47 16.65
N ARG A 7 -11.22 12.28 17.61
CA ARG A 7 -10.84 12.17 19.03
C ARG A 7 -11.59 11.06 19.76
N ALA A 8 -12.74 10.65 19.25
CA ALA A 8 -13.60 9.63 19.87
C ALA A 8 -13.17 8.19 19.53
N LEU A 9 -12.27 8.00 18.56
CA LEU A 9 -11.77 6.68 18.19
C LEU A 9 -10.66 6.23 19.14
N ASN A 10 -10.80 5.04 19.71
CA ASN A 10 -9.68 4.36 20.39
C ASN A 10 -8.61 4.06 19.35
N LEU A 11 -7.51 4.79 19.41
CA LEU A 11 -6.40 4.67 18.49
C LEU A 11 -5.60 3.38 18.76
N PRO A 12 -5.00 2.77 17.72
CA PRO A 12 -4.94 3.27 16.34
C PRO A 12 -6.16 2.91 15.48
N ALA A 13 -6.58 3.84 14.60
CA ALA A 13 -7.73 3.71 13.71
C ALA A 13 -7.35 3.06 12.35
N ALA A 14 -8.36 2.75 11.54
CA ALA A 14 -8.21 2.44 10.12
C ALA A 14 -8.86 3.55 9.27
N LEU A 15 -8.15 4.00 8.23
CA LEU A 15 -8.72 4.85 7.20
C LEU A 15 -9.07 4.00 5.98
N ARG A 16 -10.26 4.21 5.40
CA ARG A 16 -10.65 3.59 4.14
C ARG A 16 -11.03 4.67 3.13
N LEU A 17 -10.59 4.51 1.90
CA LEU A 17 -10.96 5.36 0.77
C LEU A 17 -11.58 4.48 -0.32
N ASP A 18 -12.87 4.62 -0.55
CA ASP A 18 -13.55 3.93 -1.66
C ASP A 18 -13.76 4.96 -2.78
N ILE A 19 -13.13 4.74 -3.94
CA ILE A 19 -13.16 5.67 -5.08
C ILE A 19 -14.14 5.14 -6.13
N GLY A 20 -15.20 5.90 -6.37
CA GLY A 20 -16.06 5.73 -7.53
C GLY A 20 -15.53 6.52 -8.72
N LEU A 21 -15.20 5.83 -9.81
CA LEU A 21 -14.76 6.42 -11.07
C LEU A 21 -15.86 6.30 -12.14
N PRO A 22 -15.99 7.28 -13.07
CA PRO A 22 -16.88 7.17 -14.21
C PRO A 22 -16.57 5.91 -15.06
N SER A 23 -17.59 5.36 -15.74
CA SER A 23 -17.43 4.18 -16.60
C SER A 23 -16.54 4.41 -17.82
N SER A 24 -16.24 5.67 -18.16
CA SER A 24 -15.28 6.04 -19.20
C SER A 24 -13.82 5.94 -18.77
N VAL A 25 -13.54 5.74 -17.48
CA VAL A 25 -12.18 5.62 -16.95
C VAL A 25 -11.74 4.16 -16.98
N ASP A 26 -10.56 3.91 -17.57
CA ASP A 26 -9.90 2.61 -17.46
C ASP A 26 -9.38 2.41 -16.03
N LEU A 27 -9.98 1.47 -15.29
CA LEU A 27 -9.60 1.18 -13.91
C LEU A 27 -8.21 0.55 -13.80
N LEU A 28 -7.67 -0.06 -14.86
CA LEU A 28 -6.41 -0.81 -14.81
C LEU A 28 -5.21 0.00 -15.29
N HIS A 29 -5.43 1.24 -15.72
CA HIS A 29 -4.39 2.15 -16.18
C HIS A 29 -4.47 3.48 -15.41
N GLN A 30 -3.35 3.91 -14.84
CA GLN A 30 -3.27 5.09 -13.96
C GLN A 30 -4.21 4.99 -12.73
N HIS A 31 -4.50 6.13 -12.10
CA HIS A 31 -5.32 6.22 -10.89
C HIS A 31 -4.78 5.33 -9.77
N ASP A 32 -3.47 5.38 -9.56
CA ASP A 32 -2.79 4.59 -8.54
C ASP A 32 -3.34 4.97 -7.16
N LEU A 33 -3.75 3.97 -6.39
CA LEU A 33 -4.49 4.19 -5.15
C LEU A 33 -3.67 4.92 -4.08
N ASP A 34 -2.35 4.74 -4.06
CA ASP A 34 -1.45 5.42 -3.13
C ASP A 34 -1.38 6.93 -3.37
N ASN A 35 -1.53 7.40 -4.62
CA ASN A 35 -1.57 8.83 -4.94
C ASN A 35 -2.77 9.54 -4.30
N TYR A 36 -3.88 8.83 -4.07
CA TYR A 36 -5.03 9.35 -3.33
C TYR A 36 -4.88 9.15 -1.82
N LEU A 37 -4.38 7.98 -1.40
CA LEU A 37 -4.35 7.58 0.00
C LEU A 37 -3.26 8.30 0.82
N PHE A 38 -2.07 8.49 0.25
CA PHE A 38 -0.94 9.15 0.90
C PHE A 38 -1.23 10.58 1.38
N PRO A 39 -1.77 11.50 0.56
CA PRO A 39 -2.05 12.86 1.01
C PRO A 39 -3.10 12.88 2.13
N LEU A 40 -4.12 12.02 2.07
CA LEU A 40 -5.15 11.93 3.11
C LEU A 40 -4.56 11.49 4.46
N VAL A 41 -3.81 10.39 4.47
CA VAL A 41 -3.20 9.86 5.69
C VAL A 41 -2.14 10.81 6.25
N SER A 42 -1.38 11.46 5.37
CA SER A 42 -0.40 12.48 5.77
C SER A 42 -1.07 13.69 6.41
N HIS A 43 -2.16 14.20 5.82
CA HIS A 43 -2.90 15.35 6.32
C HIS A 43 -3.56 15.08 7.68
N LEU A 44 -4.15 13.89 7.86
CA LEU A 44 -4.81 13.50 9.11
C LEU A 44 -3.83 13.06 10.21
N GLY A 45 -2.57 12.79 9.85
CA GLY A 45 -1.51 12.37 10.73
C GLY A 45 -1.34 10.85 10.73
N SER A 46 -0.32 10.38 9.99
CA SER A 46 -0.05 8.96 9.76
C SER A 46 0.04 8.12 11.03
N ASN A 47 0.51 8.70 12.14
CA ASN A 47 0.65 7.99 13.42
C ASN A 47 -0.68 7.59 14.07
N ARG A 48 -1.81 8.15 13.63
CA ARG A 48 -3.15 7.80 14.14
C ARG A 48 -3.67 6.47 13.59
N PHE A 49 -3.09 5.99 12.50
CA PHE A 49 -3.62 4.85 11.78
C PHE A 49 -2.73 3.61 11.94
N ALA A 50 -3.36 2.47 12.21
CA ALA A 50 -2.73 1.15 12.14
C ALA A 50 -2.90 0.54 10.75
N SER A 51 -3.91 0.97 9.99
CA SER A 51 -4.03 0.61 8.59
C SER A 51 -4.69 1.71 7.76
N ALA A 52 -4.39 1.70 6.48
CA ALA A 52 -4.99 2.56 5.47
C ALA A 52 -5.37 1.69 4.27
N TRP A 53 -6.58 1.85 3.78
CA TRP A 53 -7.17 1.04 2.74
C TRP A 53 -7.67 1.93 1.61
N ALA A 54 -7.53 1.46 0.38
CA ALA A 54 -8.12 2.12 -0.76
C ALA A 54 -8.71 1.10 -1.74
N THR A 55 -9.84 1.45 -2.33
CA THR A 55 -10.43 0.72 -3.46
C THR A 55 -10.77 1.68 -4.58
N LYS A 56 -10.75 1.19 -5.83
CA LYS A 56 -11.37 1.89 -6.97
C LYS A 56 -12.27 0.93 -7.72
N ALA A 57 -13.42 1.43 -8.11
CA ALA A 57 -14.40 0.72 -8.92
C ALA A 57 -15.19 1.73 -9.77
N THR A 58 -15.92 1.26 -10.78
CA THR A 58 -16.86 2.11 -11.49
C THR A 58 -18.05 2.45 -10.58
N GLY A 59 -18.29 3.73 -10.36
CA GLY A 59 -19.35 4.17 -9.47
C GLY A 59 -19.47 5.70 -9.37
N PRO A 60 -20.65 6.22 -9.00
CA PRO A 60 -20.90 7.66 -8.97
C PRO A 60 -20.36 8.36 -7.72
N THR A 61 -19.96 7.61 -6.68
CA THR A 61 -19.65 8.16 -5.36
C THR A 61 -18.31 7.67 -4.84
N SER A 62 -17.62 8.57 -4.13
CA SER A 62 -16.44 8.23 -3.34
C SER A 62 -16.72 8.45 -1.86
N SER A 63 -16.08 7.70 -0.98
CA SER A 63 -16.26 7.81 0.47
C SER A 63 -14.95 7.64 1.23
N ILE A 64 -14.85 8.27 2.41
CA ILE A 64 -13.67 8.19 3.28
C ILE A 64 -14.02 7.67 4.68
N PRO A 65 -14.22 6.35 4.83
CA PRO A 65 -14.07 5.56 6.02
C PRO A 65 -13.14 6.03 7.12
N ILE A 66 -13.59 6.28 8.36
CA ILE A 66 -12.66 6.17 9.50
C ILE A 66 -13.30 5.32 10.58
N GLU A 67 -12.67 4.17 10.87
CA GLU A 67 -13.21 3.14 11.77
C GLU A 67 -12.13 2.60 12.72
N ALA A 68 -12.55 1.77 13.69
CA ALA A 68 -11.61 1.06 14.55
C ALA A 68 -10.79 0.06 13.72
N ALA A 69 -9.47 0.04 13.90
CA ALA A 69 -8.62 -0.90 13.20
C ALA A 69 -8.92 -2.34 13.63
N LYS A 70 -8.95 -3.24 12.65
CA LYS A 70 -9.09 -4.69 12.86
C LYS A 70 -7.84 -5.38 12.35
N GLY A 71 -7.39 -6.39 13.08
CA GLY A 71 -6.31 -7.27 12.61
C GLY A 71 -6.77 -8.02 11.36
N VAL A 72 -5.92 -8.01 10.33
CA VAL A 72 -6.17 -8.74 9.08
C VAL A 72 -5.15 -9.86 8.96
N ARG A 73 -5.64 -11.05 8.64
CA ARG A 73 -4.79 -12.14 8.16
C ARG A 73 -4.79 -12.11 6.63
N PRO A 74 -3.63 -12.32 5.97
CA PRO A 74 -3.56 -12.38 4.52
C PRO A 74 -4.08 -13.72 3.97
N ASP A 75 -5.09 -14.32 4.62
CA ASP A 75 -5.67 -15.60 4.24
C ASP A 75 -6.26 -15.48 2.82
N GLY A 76 -5.94 -16.42 1.92
CA GLY A 76 -6.40 -16.39 0.53
C GLY A 76 -5.67 -15.39 -0.38
N MET A 77 -4.60 -14.75 0.10
CA MET A 77 -3.64 -14.05 -0.76
C MET A 77 -2.78 -15.08 -1.52
N GLY A 78 -2.40 -14.76 -2.76
CA GLY A 78 -1.67 -15.68 -3.63
C GLY A 78 -0.17 -15.66 -3.38
N LEU A 79 0.47 -14.54 -3.75
CA LEU A 79 1.87 -14.30 -3.51
C LEU A 79 2.07 -13.70 -2.12
N MET A 80 3.08 -14.19 -1.40
CA MET A 80 3.44 -13.70 -0.07
C MET A 80 4.96 -13.64 0.09
N TYR A 81 5.48 -12.49 0.49
CA TYR A 81 6.90 -12.27 0.77
C TYR A 81 7.08 -11.56 2.11
N ARG A 82 8.25 -11.76 2.72
CA ARG A 82 8.73 -10.94 3.84
C ARG A 82 10.11 -10.45 3.46
N VAL A 83 10.30 -9.14 3.48
CA VAL A 83 11.58 -8.50 3.18
C VAL A 83 12.03 -7.63 4.33
N VAL A 84 13.33 -7.43 4.45
CA VAL A 84 13.94 -6.52 5.43
C VAL A 84 14.71 -5.45 4.69
N THR A 85 14.58 -4.20 5.13
CA THR A 85 15.29 -3.07 4.55
C THR A 85 15.96 -2.22 5.61
N HIS A 86 17.06 -1.59 5.22
CA HIS A 86 17.93 -0.84 6.13
C HIS A 86 18.12 0.59 5.63
N GLY A 87 18.25 1.54 6.57
CA GLY A 87 18.53 2.94 6.20
C GLY A 87 17.32 3.68 5.61
N SER A 88 17.55 4.64 4.72
CA SER A 88 16.50 5.59 4.28
C SER A 88 15.79 5.12 3.00
N ALA A 89 14.46 5.14 3.02
CA ALA A 89 13.59 4.88 1.87
C ALA A 89 13.76 5.88 0.70
N GLU A 90 14.39 7.03 0.95
CA GLU A 90 14.73 8.01 -0.09
C GLU A 90 15.90 7.55 -0.98
N LYS A 91 16.71 6.60 -0.50
CA LYS A 91 17.87 6.10 -1.24
C LYS A 91 17.45 4.97 -2.17
N ALA A 92 17.95 4.98 -3.40
CA ALA A 92 17.72 3.89 -4.36
C ALA A 92 18.19 2.52 -3.85
N ALA A 93 19.18 2.48 -2.95
CA ALA A 93 19.63 1.25 -2.30
C ALA A 93 18.50 0.55 -1.52
N TRP A 94 17.66 1.31 -0.83
CA TRP A 94 16.54 0.78 -0.05
C TRP A 94 15.51 0.06 -0.95
N LYS A 95 15.22 0.64 -2.12
CA LYS A 95 14.36 0.01 -3.14
C LYS A 95 14.97 -1.25 -3.73
N ARG A 96 16.28 -1.25 -3.97
CA ARG A 96 17.01 -2.43 -4.44
C ARG A 96 16.96 -3.57 -3.43
N GLU A 97 17.12 -3.30 -2.13
CA GLU A 97 17.02 -4.33 -1.09
C GLU A 97 15.67 -5.08 -1.15
N ILE A 98 14.55 -4.37 -1.36
CA ILE A 98 13.25 -5.02 -1.58
C ILE A 98 13.27 -5.85 -2.85
N ARG A 99 13.62 -5.23 -3.98
CA ARG A 99 13.58 -5.87 -5.30
C ARG A 99 14.41 -7.15 -5.35
N ASP A 100 15.61 -7.12 -4.77
CA ASP A 100 16.55 -8.25 -4.76
C ASP A 100 15.99 -9.43 -3.95
N GLN A 101 15.31 -9.16 -2.83
CA GLN A 101 14.66 -10.20 -2.01
C GLN A 101 13.41 -10.82 -2.65
N ILE A 102 12.81 -10.15 -3.64
CA ILE A 102 11.67 -10.67 -4.41
C ILE A 102 12.02 -10.92 -5.89
N ALA A 103 13.31 -11.00 -6.24
CA ALA A 103 13.74 -11.08 -7.64
C ALA A 103 13.25 -12.33 -8.36
N ALA A 104 13.01 -13.42 -7.62
CA ALA A 104 12.46 -14.68 -8.15
C ALA A 104 10.92 -14.69 -8.21
N ALA A 105 10.25 -13.56 -7.92
CA ALA A 105 8.80 -13.49 -8.03
C ALA A 105 8.35 -13.64 -9.49
N GLU A 106 7.34 -14.47 -9.69
CA GLU A 106 6.63 -14.55 -10.97
C GLU A 106 5.58 -13.43 -11.01
N PRO A 107 5.56 -12.58 -12.05
CA PRO A 107 4.56 -11.53 -12.17
C PRO A 107 3.14 -12.09 -12.17
N LEU A 108 2.23 -11.41 -11.46
CA LEU A 108 0.81 -11.75 -11.48
C LEU A 108 0.25 -11.62 -12.91
N ARG A 109 -0.53 -12.64 -13.32
CA ARG A 109 -1.33 -12.62 -14.56
C ARG A 109 -2.07 -11.30 -14.73
N ASP A 110 -2.25 -10.85 -15.97
CA ASP A 110 -2.93 -9.58 -16.29
C ASP A 110 -4.34 -9.47 -15.68
N GLY A 111 -4.77 -8.23 -15.45
CA GLY A 111 -6.04 -7.88 -14.80
C GLY A 111 -5.89 -7.15 -13.47
N ALA A 112 -7.01 -6.98 -12.78
CA ALA A 112 -7.11 -6.30 -11.50
C ALA A 112 -6.34 -7.04 -10.40
N VAL A 113 -5.73 -6.28 -9.50
CA VAL A 113 -4.89 -6.78 -8.41
C VAL A 113 -5.39 -6.29 -7.06
N GLU A 114 -5.38 -7.21 -6.09
CA GLU A 114 -5.40 -6.87 -4.67
C GLU A 114 -3.98 -6.97 -4.11
N ARG A 115 -3.54 -5.92 -3.41
CA ARG A 115 -2.23 -5.83 -2.78
C ARG A 115 -2.35 -5.37 -1.34
N GLN A 116 -1.60 -6.01 -0.46
CA GLN A 116 -1.41 -5.57 0.92
C GLN A 116 0.07 -5.49 1.27
N LEU A 117 0.47 -4.41 1.96
CA LEU A 117 1.81 -4.22 2.52
C LEU A 117 1.69 -3.96 4.01
N ALA A 118 2.35 -4.76 4.85
CA ALA A 118 2.41 -4.55 6.29
C ALA A 118 3.84 -4.18 6.70
N PHE A 119 3.99 -2.96 7.25
CA PHE A 119 5.25 -2.40 7.68
C PHE A 119 5.42 -2.59 9.18
N ALA A 120 6.37 -3.41 9.60
CA ALA A 120 6.85 -3.39 10.98
C ALA A 120 7.99 -2.36 11.08
N VAL A 121 7.82 -1.38 11.96
CA VAL A 121 8.72 -0.22 12.05
C VAL A 121 9.06 0.13 13.50
N GLY A 122 10.25 0.72 13.71
CA GLY A 122 10.57 1.39 14.97
C GLY A 122 9.62 2.56 15.28
N ALA A 123 9.51 2.93 16.57
CA ALA A 123 8.52 3.90 17.04
C ALA A 123 8.69 5.32 16.43
N SER A 124 9.90 5.69 16.05
CA SER A 124 10.25 7.01 15.49
C SER A 124 10.06 7.11 13.97
N ARG A 125 9.80 6.00 13.27
CA ARG A 125 9.64 6.00 11.82
C ARG A 125 8.25 6.47 11.41
N ASN A 126 8.20 7.45 10.51
CA ASN A 126 6.97 7.76 9.79
C ASN A 126 6.74 6.70 8.70
N TRP A 127 5.85 5.76 8.99
CA TRP A 127 5.55 4.64 8.10
C TRP A 127 4.97 5.08 6.74
N ALA A 128 4.22 6.19 6.68
CA ALA A 128 3.65 6.69 5.42
C ALA A 128 4.72 7.09 4.40
N ASN A 129 5.86 7.60 4.86
CA ASN A 129 6.98 7.97 3.98
C ASN A 129 7.67 6.76 3.34
N LEU A 130 7.40 5.53 3.83
CA LEU A 130 7.97 4.30 3.28
C LEU A 130 7.17 3.77 2.09
N TRP A 131 5.89 4.16 1.97
CA TRP A 131 4.95 3.54 1.05
C TRP A 131 5.39 3.65 -0.40
N LYS A 132 5.70 4.86 -0.85
CA LYS A 132 6.01 5.10 -2.26
C LYS A 132 7.23 4.30 -2.71
N ALA A 133 8.29 4.32 -1.92
CA ALA A 133 9.50 3.56 -2.21
C ALA A 133 9.24 2.04 -2.20
N ALA A 134 8.44 1.55 -1.25
CA ALA A 134 8.09 0.13 -1.17
C ALA A 134 7.29 -0.31 -2.40
N ILE A 135 6.25 0.45 -2.73
CA ILE A 135 5.37 0.23 -3.88
C ILE A 135 6.18 0.24 -5.17
N ASP A 136 7.03 1.24 -5.37
CA ASP A 136 7.90 1.38 -6.55
C ASP A 136 8.86 0.21 -6.76
N SER A 137 9.12 -0.59 -5.72
CA SER A 137 10.02 -1.74 -5.77
C SER A 137 9.33 -3.05 -6.15
N LEU A 138 8.03 -3.02 -6.42
CA LEU A 138 7.21 -4.23 -6.66
C LEU A 138 7.04 -4.56 -8.15
N ASP A 139 7.93 -4.05 -9.01
CA ASP A 139 7.93 -4.39 -10.43
C ASP A 139 8.09 -5.91 -10.70
N PRO A 140 8.80 -6.73 -9.89
CA PRO A 140 8.81 -8.18 -10.09
C PRO A 140 7.44 -8.85 -9.90
N ILE A 141 6.55 -8.26 -9.09
CA ILE A 141 5.22 -8.81 -8.81
C ILE A 141 4.17 -8.29 -9.79
N LEU A 142 4.23 -7.01 -10.15
CA LEU A 142 3.19 -6.35 -10.96
C LEU A 142 3.54 -6.26 -12.45
N GLY A 143 4.80 -6.54 -12.80
CA GLY A 143 5.39 -6.17 -14.08
C GLY A 143 5.70 -4.68 -14.15
N ARG A 144 6.35 -4.24 -15.23
CA ARG A 144 6.69 -2.83 -15.49
C ARG A 144 5.76 -2.21 -16.51
N GLU A 145 5.41 -0.95 -16.29
CA GLU A 145 4.67 -0.15 -17.29
C GLU A 145 5.56 0.18 -18.49
N ARG A 146 6.86 0.47 -18.24
CA ARG A 146 7.86 0.72 -19.28
C ARG A 146 9.13 -0.11 -19.02
N PRO A 147 9.55 -1.00 -19.93
CA PRO A 147 10.69 -1.89 -19.68
C PRO A 147 12.03 -1.17 -19.39
N ASP A 148 12.22 0.01 -19.96
CA ASP A 148 13.44 0.84 -19.91
C ASP A 148 13.56 1.74 -18.67
N ARG A 149 12.48 1.88 -17.90
CA ARG A 149 12.47 2.72 -16.69
C ARG A 149 12.43 1.83 -15.46
N GLU A 150 13.36 2.01 -14.54
CA GLU A 150 13.26 1.37 -13.23
C GLU A 150 12.20 2.04 -12.35
N TRP A 151 11.69 1.30 -11.35
CA TRP A 151 10.81 1.82 -10.30
C TRP A 151 9.44 2.27 -10.83
N ASN A 152 8.87 1.51 -11.77
CA ASN A 152 7.62 1.81 -12.46
C ASN A 152 6.70 0.58 -12.57
N PRO A 153 6.37 -0.06 -11.44
CA PRO A 153 5.41 -1.15 -11.45
C PRO A 153 4.10 -0.74 -12.13
N ARG A 154 3.36 -1.71 -12.68
CA ARG A 154 2.02 -1.49 -13.26
C ARG A 154 0.98 -1.27 -12.16
N ASP A 155 1.17 -0.24 -11.33
CA ASP A 155 0.35 0.07 -10.15
C ASP A 155 -1.09 0.43 -10.48
N GLY A 156 -1.34 0.94 -11.69
CA GLY A 156 -2.68 1.19 -12.19
C GLY A 156 -3.59 -0.05 -12.11
N ARG A 157 -3.01 -1.26 -12.14
CA ARG A 157 -3.75 -2.53 -12.01
C ARG A 157 -4.30 -2.78 -10.60
N VAL A 158 -3.78 -2.10 -9.58
CA VAL A 158 -4.17 -2.33 -8.18
C VAL A 158 -5.51 -1.64 -7.93
N THR A 159 -6.58 -2.42 -7.79
CA THR A 159 -7.94 -1.93 -7.51
C THR A 159 -8.32 -2.08 -6.04
N ARG A 160 -7.53 -2.84 -5.27
CA ARG A 160 -7.66 -2.97 -3.81
C ARG A 160 -6.29 -2.90 -3.16
N LEU A 161 -6.08 -1.89 -2.32
CA LEU A 161 -4.84 -1.63 -1.61
C LEU A 161 -5.08 -1.65 -0.10
N GLY A 162 -4.25 -2.39 0.64
CA GLY A 162 -4.16 -2.32 2.10
C GLY A 162 -2.73 -2.00 2.54
N LEU A 163 -2.56 -1.02 3.40
CA LEU A 163 -1.28 -0.64 3.99
C LEU A 163 -1.42 -0.72 5.49
N HIS A 164 -0.55 -1.46 6.15
CA HIS A 164 -0.64 -1.75 7.58
C HIS A 164 0.63 -1.33 8.32
N ARG A 165 0.48 -0.97 9.59
CA ARG A 165 1.57 -0.58 10.46
C ARG A 165 1.57 -1.43 11.72
N GLU A 166 2.72 -2.00 12.02
CA GLU A 166 3.05 -2.58 13.31
C GLU A 166 4.23 -1.82 13.91
N VAL A 167 4.15 -1.43 15.18
CA VAL A 167 5.28 -0.77 15.86
C VAL A 167 6.08 -1.82 16.61
N LYS A 168 7.33 -2.04 16.19
CA LYS A 168 8.31 -2.92 16.84
C LYS A 168 9.54 -2.11 17.25
N PRO A 169 9.63 -1.62 18.50
CA PRO A 169 10.74 -0.76 18.94
C PRO A 169 12.12 -1.37 18.72
N ALA A 170 12.24 -2.70 18.83
CA ALA A 170 13.49 -3.43 18.65
C ALA A 170 14.12 -3.29 17.25
N LEU A 171 13.34 -2.90 16.22
CA LEU A 171 13.86 -2.72 14.87
C LEU A 171 14.69 -1.45 14.70
N GLY A 172 14.60 -0.48 15.62
CA GLY A 172 15.30 0.80 15.47
C GLY A 172 14.95 1.49 14.15
N TYR A 173 15.91 1.54 13.22
CA TYR A 173 15.72 2.11 11.89
C TYR A 173 15.38 1.09 10.80
N ASP A 174 15.52 -0.21 11.06
CA ASP A 174 15.19 -1.24 10.10
C ASP A 174 13.69 -1.35 9.91
N VAL A 175 13.28 -1.87 8.75
CA VAL A 175 11.88 -2.05 8.39
C VAL A 175 11.69 -3.45 7.86
N GLU A 176 10.81 -4.22 8.50
CA GLU A 176 10.29 -5.45 7.92
C GLU A 176 9.03 -5.11 7.13
N ILE A 177 8.90 -5.68 5.93
CA ILE A 177 7.72 -5.50 5.09
C ILE A 177 7.20 -6.88 4.74
N ALA A 178 5.99 -7.21 5.18
CA ALA A 178 5.24 -8.32 4.63
C ALA A 178 4.45 -7.83 3.42
N ILE A 179 4.59 -8.53 2.29
CA ILE A 179 3.98 -8.20 1.01
C ILE A 179 3.04 -9.34 0.67
N ALA A 180 1.78 -9.03 0.38
CA ALA A 180 0.82 -10.01 -0.13
C ALA A 180 0.13 -9.46 -1.38
N ALA A 181 0.00 -10.27 -2.42
CA ALA A 181 -0.68 -9.86 -3.64
C ALA A 181 -1.43 -11.01 -4.32
N ARG A 182 -2.53 -10.70 -5.01
CA ARG A 182 -3.26 -11.67 -5.85
C ARG A 182 -3.94 -11.01 -7.03
N ALA A 183 -4.07 -11.77 -8.12
CA ALA A 183 -4.88 -11.38 -9.27
C ALA A 183 -6.37 -11.66 -9.00
N LEU A 184 -7.23 -10.68 -9.22
CA LEU A 184 -8.68 -10.76 -9.04
C LEU A 184 -9.42 -11.18 -10.32
N GLY A 185 -8.80 -11.02 -11.49
CA GLY A 185 -9.44 -11.21 -12.80
C GLY A 185 -9.74 -9.88 -13.50
N PRO A 186 -10.72 -9.83 -14.42
CA PRO A 186 -11.15 -8.57 -15.06
C PRO A 186 -11.61 -7.55 -14.01
N ALA A 187 -11.37 -6.26 -14.27
CA ALA A 187 -11.96 -5.20 -13.44
C ALA A 187 -13.47 -5.09 -13.74
N THR A 188 -14.26 -4.93 -12.68
CA THR A 188 -15.69 -4.61 -12.72
C THR A 188 -15.94 -3.32 -11.96
#